data_AF-A0A938HPR2-F1
#
_entry.id   AF-A0A938HPR2-F1
#
_cell.length_a   1.000
_cell.length_b   1.000
_cell.length_c   1.000
_cell.angle_alpha   90.00
_cell.angle_beta   90.00
_cell.angle_gamma   90.00
#
_symmetry.space_group_name_H-M   'P 1'
#
loop_
_entity.id
_entity.type
_entity.pdbx_description
1 polymer ?
#
loop_
_entity_poly.entity_id
_entity_poly.type
_entity_poly.pdbx_seq_one_letter_code
_entity_poly.pdbx_strand_id
1 'polypeptide(L)' 'MSASALLRRGPGWLTGVRDEMAAWMEEHEYDSIEQMKGSLSQAASPDPAAFERANYMETLVTYATPTL' A
#
# COMPACT_ATOMS: atom_id res chain seq x y z
N MET A 1 3.97 -6.60 -7.23
CA MET A 1 3.27 -6.65 -8.54
C MET A 1 2.28 -7.81 -8.58
N SER A 2 1.00 -7.54 -8.83
CA SER A 2 -0.06 -8.56 -8.89
C SER A 2 0.06 -9.47 -10.13
N ALA A 3 0.60 -8.98 -11.25
CA ALA A 3 0.78 -9.78 -12.47
C ALA A 3 1.70 -11.00 -12.27
N SER A 4 2.87 -10.80 -11.65
CA SER A 4 3.81 -11.89 -11.36
C SER A 4 3.27 -12.88 -10.33
N ALA A 5 2.49 -12.40 -9.36
CA ALA A 5 1.84 -13.24 -8.35
C ALA A 5 0.77 -14.14 -8.98
N LEU A 6 -0.05 -13.57 -9.88
CA LEU A 6 -1.06 -14.31 -10.64
C LEU A 6 -0.45 -15.39 -11.54
N LEU A 7 0.64 -15.08 -12.24
CA LEU A 7 1.34 -16.06 -13.08
C LEU A 7 1.91 -17.24 -12.28
N ARG A 8 2.34 -17.01 -11.03
CA ARG A 8 2.96 -18.04 -10.18
C ARG A 8 1.96 -18.83 -9.34
N ARG A 9 0.85 -18.20 -8.91
CA ARG A 9 -0.09 -18.74 -7.91
C ARG A 9 -1.48 -19.01 -8.47
N GLY A 10 -1.73 -18.61 -9.72
CA GLY A 10 -3.03 -18.73 -10.37
C GLY A 10 -4.06 -17.68 -9.92
N PRO A 11 -5.24 -17.64 -10.57
CA PRO A 11 -6.26 -16.62 -10.31
C PRO A 11 -6.86 -16.70 -8.91
N GLY A 12 -6.87 -17.88 -8.27
CA GLY A 12 -7.40 -18.06 -6.91
C GLY A 12 -6.66 -17.26 -5.84
N TRP A 13 -5.43 -16.82 -6.10
CA TRP A 13 -4.67 -15.95 -5.19
C TRP A 13 -5.38 -14.60 -4.94
N LEU A 14 -6.13 -14.08 -5.92
CA LEU A 14 -6.86 -12.81 -5.77
C LEU A 14 -7.92 -12.86 -4.67
N THR A 15 -8.49 -14.03 -4.39
CA THR A 15 -9.47 -14.20 -3.31
C THR A 15 -8.84 -13.87 -1.95
N GLY A 16 -7.63 -14.37 -1.69
CA GLY A 16 -6.91 -14.07 -0.45
C GLY A 16 -6.57 -12.59 -0.32
N VAL A 17 -6.10 -11.97 -1.40
CA VAL A 17 -5.81 -10.53 -1.43
C VAL A 17 -7.06 -9.70 -1.12
N ARG A 18 -8.21 -10.07 -1.69
CA ARG A 18 -9.49 -9.42 -1.42
C ARG A 18 -9.85 -9.55 0.06
N ASP A 19 -9.72 -10.73 0.64
CA ASP A 19 -10.12 -11.01 2.02
C ASP A 19 -9.22 -10.28 3.02
N GLU A 20 -7.91 -10.28 2.78
CA GLU A 20 -6.94 -9.51 3.57
C GLU A 20 -7.25 -8.00 3.50
N MET A 21 -7.57 -7.48 2.32
CA MET A 21 -7.92 -6.07 2.16
C MET A 21 -9.24 -5.72 2.86
N ALA A 22 -10.25 -6.59 2.79
CA ALA A 22 -11.52 -6.38 3.48
C ALA A 22 -11.34 -6.39 5.01
N ALA A 23 -10.56 -7.34 5.55
CA ALA A 23 -10.26 -7.41 6.98
C ALA A 23 -9.49 -6.16 7.46
N TRP A 24 -8.51 -5.70 6.67
CA TRP A 24 -7.78 -4.47 6.99
C TRP A 24 -8.69 -3.24 7.00
N MET A 25 -9.63 -3.15 6.04
CA MET A 25 -10.61 -2.06 6.00
C MET A 25 -11.53 -2.07 7.22
N GLU A 26 -11.98 -3.25 7.67
CA GLU A 26 -12.79 -3.40 8.87
C GLU A 26 -12.01 -2.98 10.12
N GLU A 27 -10.75 -3.39 10.26
CA GLU A 27 -9.86 -3.00 11.37
C GLU A 27 -9.64 -1.47 11.44
N HIS A 28 -9.61 -0.80 10.29
CA HIS A 28 -9.38 0.64 10.20
C HIS A 28 -10.68 1.45 10.01
N GLU A 29 -11.84 0.84 10.26
CA GLU A 29 -13.16 1.48 10.23
C GLU A 29 -13.49 2.18 8.89
N TYR A 30 -13.04 1.56 7.78
CA TYR A 30 -13.40 1.98 6.42
C TYR A 30 -14.62 1.21 5.92
N ASP A 31 -15.74 1.90 5.70
CA ASP A 31 -16.97 1.34 5.14
C ASP A 31 -16.87 1.12 3.62
N SER A 32 -15.95 1.82 2.94
CA SER A 32 -15.79 1.70 1.49
C SER A 32 -14.37 2.03 1.00
N ILE A 33 -14.03 1.47 -0.17
CA ILE A 33 -12.77 1.78 -0.84
C ILE A 33 -12.69 3.26 -1.21
N GLU A 34 -13.83 3.90 -1.52
CA GLU A 34 -13.85 5.33 -1.84
C GLU A 34 -13.56 6.21 -0.64
N GLN A 35 -14.00 5.82 0.57
CA GLN A 35 -13.60 6.47 1.82
C GLN A 35 -12.11 6.29 2.11
N MET A 36 -11.56 5.10 1.81
CA MET A 36 -10.14 4.81 2.00
C MET A 36 -9.24 5.58 1.02
N LYS A 37 -9.72 5.86 -0.19
CA LYS A 37 -8.91 6.56 -1.20
C LYS A 37 -8.62 7.99 -0.75
N GLY A 38 -7.32 8.29 -0.60
CA GLY A 38 -6.83 9.61 -0.21
C GLY A 38 -6.60 9.81 1.29
N SER A 39 -6.93 8.82 2.14
CA SER A 39 -6.65 8.89 3.59
C SER A 39 -5.16 8.85 3.91
N LEU A 40 -4.34 8.23 3.05
CA LEU A 40 -2.87 8.24 3.09
C LEU A 40 -2.28 9.20 2.03
N SER A 41 -2.86 10.39 1.88
CA SER A 41 -2.29 11.44 1.02
C SER A 41 -1.51 12.46 1.85
N GLN A 42 -0.52 13.13 1.23
CA GLN A 42 0.17 14.27 1.85
C GLN A 42 -0.83 15.31 2.36
N ALA A 43 -1.90 15.56 1.61
CA ALA A 43 -2.95 16.51 1.95
C ALA A 43 -3.80 16.09 3.16
N ALA A 44 -3.92 14.78 3.42
CA ALA A 44 -4.62 14.23 4.57
C ALA A 44 -3.68 13.93 5.76
N SER A 45 -2.37 14.19 5.64
CA SER A 45 -1.41 13.92 6.69
C SER A 45 -1.41 15.04 7.74
N PRO A 46 -1.54 14.72 9.05
CA PRO A 46 -1.49 15.71 10.12
C PRO A 46 -0.10 16.36 10.29
N ASP A 47 0.96 15.72 9.79
CA ASP A 47 2.31 16.29 9.66
C ASP A 47 2.85 16.04 8.25
N PRO A 48 2.65 17.00 7.32
CA PRO A 48 3.15 16.91 5.95
C PRO A 48 4.68 16.71 5.88
N ALA A 49 5.45 17.23 6.83
CA ALA A 49 6.90 17.07 6.86
C ALA A 49 7.32 15.67 7.31
N ALA A 50 6.55 15.01 8.18
CA ALA A 50 6.75 13.59 8.49
C ALA A 50 6.44 12.70 7.27
N PHE A 51 5.36 13.00 6.53
CA PHE A 51 5.03 12.31 5.28
C PHE A 51 6.14 12.42 4.24
N GLU A 52 6.68 13.63 4.02
CA GLU A 52 7.80 13.84 3.11
C GLU A 52 9.07 13.11 3.56
N ARG A 53 9.41 13.14 4.86
CA ARG A 53 10.57 12.44 5.39
C ARG A 53 10.48 10.92 5.24
N ALA A 54 9.30 10.33 5.46
CA ALA A 54 9.10 8.89 5.27
C ALA A 54 9.35 8.50 3.80
N ASN A 55 8.77 9.24 2.86
CA ASN A 55 8.96 9.01 1.42
C ASN A 55 10.41 9.27 0.96
N TYR A 56 11.07 10.29 1.52
CA TYR A 56 12.48 10.58 1.23
C TYR A 56 13.40 9.46 1.73
N MET A 57 13.19 8.97 2.96
CA MET A 57 13.96 7.85 3.51
C MET A 57 13.75 6.56 2.71
N GLU A 58 12.51 6.24 2.33
CA GLU A 58 12.22 5.09 1.47
C GLU A 58 12.93 5.19 0.11
N THR A 59 12.92 6.38 -0.49
CA THR A 59 13.59 6.66 -1.76
C THR A 59 15.11 6.44 -1.66
N LEU A 60 15.74 6.93 -0.59
CA LEU A 60 17.18 6.74 -0.36
C LEU A 60 17.55 5.27 -0.17
N VAL A 61 16.76 4.51 0.61
CA VAL A 61 16.99 3.08 0.84
C VAL A 61 16.83 2.26 -0.45
N THR A 62 15.81 2.59 -1.25
CA THR A 62 15.53 1.90 -2.52
C THR A 62 16.56 2.26 -3.60
N TYR A 63 17.03 3.51 -3.62
CA TYR A 63 18.07 3.97 -4.55
C TYR A 63 19.46 3.43 -4.18
N ALA A 64 19.75 3.22 -2.89
CA ALA A 64 21.03 2.71 -2.42
C ALA A 64 21.30 1.24 -2.79
N THR A 65 20.37 0.54 -3.43
CA THR A 65 20.58 -0.85 -3.86
C THR A 65 20.49 -1.01 -5.39
N PRO A 66 21.53 -0.62 -6.14
CA PRO A 66 21.86 -1.31 -7.36
C PRO A 66 22.68 -2.55 -6.99
N THR A 67 22.02 -3.68 -6.74
CA THR A 67 22.69 -4.98 -6.84
C THR A 67 23.12 -5.18 -8.29
N LEU A 68 24.43 -5.28 -8.51
CA LEU A 68 25.06 -5.73 -9.76
C LEU A 68 24.48 -7.08 -10.23
#